data_AF-A0A4R4DSQ8-F1
#
_entry.id   AF-A0A4R4DSQ8-F1
#
_cell.length_a   1.000
_cell.length_b   1.000
_cell.length_c   1.000
_cell.angle_alpha   90.00
_cell.angle_beta   90.00
_cell.angle_gamma   90.00
#
_symmetry.space_group_name_H-M   'P 1'
#
loop_
_entity.id
_entity.type
_entity.pdbx_description
1 polymer ?
#
loop_
_entity_poly.entity_id
_entity_poly.type
_entity_poly.pdbx_seq_one_letter_code
_entity_poly.pdbx_strand_id
1 'polypeptide(L)'
;MGQDRSRTETCLMQVIRSIEELDARMEECDRAEAVSEAALHAVLADFRMDPPIGLPPDPFSEAYREAQFALFRDIAGRDPAMGTEASPPHRPLPEDSTALGERLMALGWLIRAMALPRGARVVTFGAGQGDAAIALARLGCEVIVVEADPPACGWLRRRAAQEGVEIDVVQGGFAWVEGCGRRFEAVLCHGSFHRCADPLRLLRVLRAALVPEGRAFFAAEPVSPDFPMPWGLRLDGASLRALRREGRLAFGFREDSFARALAAAGWEGQRSACADPALTLWEARPRGQPVFLARAGDPRLRSLVGRPERGAILLDGQAGTGLYGPYITLPAGTYLARLRLRDGGPGLGRASMDVACDTGRHILAERRIEPDLGADADGAYALPFGAAREMPAVEVRLFCEEGFRAAVEAVEIVRV
;
A
#
# COMPACT_ATOMS: atom_id res chain seq x y z
N MET A 1 -10.28 -54.52 -23.98
CA MET A 1 -10.31 -53.25 -24.73
C MET A 1 -10.98 -52.23 -23.83
N GLY A 2 -10.32 -51.49 -22.97
CA GLY A 2 -8.99 -50.89 -23.03
C GLY A 2 -9.22 -49.48 -22.50
N GLN A 3 -9.22 -49.33 -21.17
CA GLN A 3 -9.40 -48.06 -20.48
C GLN A 3 -8.21 -47.16 -20.81
N ASP A 4 -8.43 -46.10 -21.57
CA ASP A 4 -7.47 -45.02 -21.72
C ASP A 4 -7.59 -44.11 -20.50
N ARG A 5 -6.86 -44.48 -19.44
CA ARG A 5 -6.55 -43.60 -18.33
C ARG A 5 -5.45 -42.67 -18.81
N SER A 6 -5.83 -41.54 -19.41
CA SER A 6 -4.90 -40.45 -19.67
C SER A 6 -4.30 -40.02 -18.32
N ARG A 7 -3.00 -40.27 -18.22
CA ARG A 7 -2.14 -39.86 -17.12
C ARG A 7 -2.19 -38.34 -17.02
N THR A 8 -2.76 -37.82 -15.95
CA THR A 8 -2.34 -36.53 -15.42
C THR A 8 -0.94 -36.75 -14.86
N GLU A 9 0.08 -36.62 -15.71
CA GLU A 9 1.46 -36.48 -15.23
C GLU A 9 1.51 -35.19 -14.44
N THR A 10 1.52 -35.32 -13.12
CA THR A 10 1.90 -34.23 -12.21
C THR A 10 3.35 -33.90 -12.56
N CYS A 11 3.55 -32.87 -13.39
CA CYS A 11 4.87 -32.41 -13.78
C CYS A 11 5.57 -31.94 -12.50
N LEU A 12 6.53 -32.73 -12.02
CA LEU A 12 7.30 -32.42 -10.83
C LEU A 12 8.25 -31.27 -11.20
N MET A 13 8.04 -30.11 -10.56
CA MET A 13 8.90 -28.93 -10.69
C MET A 13 10.38 -29.30 -10.71
N GLN A 14 11.07 -29.04 -11.82
CA GLN A 14 12.50 -29.32 -11.98
C GLN A 14 13.34 -28.30 -11.19
N VAL A 15 14.29 -28.80 -10.41
CA VAL A 15 15.27 -27.96 -9.72
C VAL A 15 16.59 -27.98 -10.48
N ILE A 16 16.94 -26.85 -11.09
CA ILE A 16 18.24 -26.64 -11.73
C ILE A 16 19.25 -26.05 -10.73
N ARG A 17 20.53 -26.35 -10.92
CA ARG A 17 21.61 -26.10 -9.96
C ARG A 17 22.84 -25.41 -10.56
N SER A 18 22.88 -25.21 -11.88
CA SER A 18 24.01 -24.56 -12.55
C SER A 18 23.54 -23.49 -13.55
N ILE A 19 24.45 -22.59 -13.90
CA ILE A 19 24.23 -21.59 -14.95
C ILE A 19 24.09 -22.24 -16.33
N GLU A 20 24.80 -23.36 -16.58
CA GLU A 20 24.67 -24.14 -17.81
C GLU A 20 23.27 -24.72 -17.98
N GLU A 21 22.70 -25.30 -16.92
CA GLU A 21 21.31 -25.78 -16.92
C GLU A 21 20.32 -24.63 -17.09
N LEU A 22 20.60 -23.47 -16.47
CA LEU A 22 19.78 -22.28 -16.65
C LEU A 22 19.80 -21.79 -18.11
N ASP A 23 20.98 -21.71 -18.72
CA ASP A 23 21.15 -21.28 -20.11
C ASP A 23 20.42 -22.24 -21.08
N ALA A 24 20.48 -23.55 -20.83
CA ALA A 24 19.69 -24.53 -21.59
C ALA A 24 18.18 -24.29 -21.47
N ARG A 25 17.68 -23.94 -20.28
CA ARG A 25 16.26 -23.53 -20.09
C ARG A 25 15.93 -22.21 -20.77
N MET A 26 16.88 -21.27 -20.88
CA MET A 26 16.66 -20.03 -21.63
C MET A 26 16.45 -20.31 -23.12
N GLU A 27 17.22 -21.21 -23.71
CA GLU A 27 17.02 -21.62 -25.11
C GLU A 27 15.67 -22.31 -25.33
N GLU A 28 15.22 -23.11 -24.37
CA GLU A 28 13.90 -23.72 -24.41
C GLU A 28 12.78 -22.69 -24.31
N CYS A 29 12.92 -21.70 -23.41
CA CYS A 29 12.00 -20.58 -23.33
C CYS A 29 11.90 -19.83 -24.67
N ASP A 30 13.02 -19.57 -25.34
CA ASP A 30 13.03 -18.86 -26.63
C ASP A 30 12.32 -19.67 -27.72
N ARG A 31 12.55 -20.99 -27.77
CA ARG A 31 11.81 -21.88 -28.69
C ARG A 31 10.31 -21.89 -28.39
N ALA A 32 9.92 -21.89 -27.12
CA ALA A 32 8.52 -21.90 -26.71
C ALA A 32 7.82 -20.55 -26.96
N GLU A 33 8.50 -19.44 -26.70
CA GLU A 33 8.00 -18.08 -26.99
C GLU A 33 7.72 -17.86 -28.48
N ALA A 34 8.56 -18.43 -29.35
CA ALA A 34 8.34 -18.42 -30.80
C ALA A 34 7.08 -19.20 -31.23
N VAL A 35 6.57 -20.10 -30.40
CA VAL A 35 5.32 -20.84 -30.64
C VAL A 35 4.13 -20.05 -30.10
N SER A 36 4.13 -19.72 -28.81
CA SER A 36 3.07 -18.92 -28.17
C SER A 36 3.44 -18.46 -26.77
N GLU A 37 2.72 -17.45 -26.27
CA GLU A 37 2.80 -17.02 -24.87
C GLU A 37 2.44 -18.15 -23.89
N ALA A 38 1.43 -18.96 -24.21
CA ALA A 38 1.02 -20.09 -23.37
C ALA A 38 2.12 -21.16 -23.27
N ALA A 39 2.81 -21.45 -24.38
CA ALA A 39 3.94 -22.38 -24.40
C ALA A 39 5.11 -21.86 -23.56
N LEU A 40 5.45 -20.57 -23.66
CA LEU A 40 6.45 -19.94 -22.80
C LEU A 40 6.08 -20.07 -21.32
N HIS A 41 4.84 -19.74 -20.94
CA HIS A 41 4.39 -19.85 -19.55
C HIS A 41 4.48 -21.29 -19.02
N ALA A 42 4.18 -22.29 -19.85
CA ALA A 42 4.32 -23.69 -19.45
C ALA A 42 5.77 -24.05 -19.13
N VAL A 43 6.74 -23.62 -19.95
CA VAL A 43 8.17 -23.86 -19.69
C VAL A 43 8.65 -23.11 -18.44
N LEU A 44 8.22 -21.86 -18.24
CA LEU A 44 8.62 -21.05 -17.08
C LEU A 44 8.06 -21.61 -15.76
N ALA A 45 6.92 -22.29 -15.80
CA ALA A 45 6.30 -22.92 -14.64
C ALA A 45 6.93 -24.27 -14.25
N ASP A 46 7.84 -24.79 -15.06
CA ASP A 46 8.37 -26.15 -14.94
C ASP A 46 9.76 -26.21 -14.26
N PHE A 47 10.45 -25.08 -14.10
CA PHE A 47 11.76 -25.06 -13.44
C PHE A 47 11.95 -23.93 -12.43
N ARG A 48 12.86 -24.19 -11.47
CA ARG A 48 13.34 -23.23 -10.48
C ARG A 48 14.77 -23.53 -10.04
N MET A 49 15.43 -22.59 -9.36
CA MET A 49 16.63 -22.85 -8.55
C MET A 49 16.24 -22.92 -7.06
N ASP A 50 17.02 -23.65 -6.27
CA ASP A 50 16.90 -23.62 -4.81
C ASP A 50 17.61 -22.38 -4.23
N PRO A 51 17.09 -21.81 -3.12
CA PRO A 51 17.77 -20.81 -2.33
C PRO A 51 19.21 -21.21 -1.97
N PRO A 52 20.15 -20.24 -1.91
CA PRO A 52 21.49 -20.53 -1.41
C PRO A 52 21.45 -20.96 0.06
N ILE A 53 22.27 -21.95 0.41
CA ILE A 53 22.47 -22.41 1.78
C ILE A 53 23.41 -21.44 2.50
N GLY A 54 23.17 -21.19 3.78
CA GLY A 54 24.10 -20.41 4.61
C GLY A 54 24.01 -18.90 4.41
N LEU A 55 22.85 -18.38 3.99
CA LEU A 55 22.59 -16.94 4.02
C LEU A 55 22.86 -16.34 5.41
N PRO A 56 23.39 -15.11 5.50
CA PRO A 56 23.56 -14.43 6.78
C PRO A 56 22.26 -14.43 7.62
N PRO A 57 22.33 -14.58 8.95
CA PRO A 57 21.15 -14.78 9.78
C PRO A 57 20.30 -13.51 9.94
N ASP A 58 20.91 -12.33 9.85
CA ASP A 58 20.20 -11.05 9.94
C ASP A 58 19.82 -10.54 8.54
N PRO A 59 18.53 -10.60 8.16
CA PRO A 59 18.07 -10.13 6.86
C PRO A 59 18.17 -8.61 6.69
N PHE A 60 18.42 -7.83 7.75
CA PHE A 60 18.58 -6.38 7.68
C PHE A 60 20.04 -5.93 7.60
N SER A 61 20.98 -6.87 7.59
CA SER A 61 22.41 -6.60 7.52
C SER A 61 22.89 -6.33 6.09
N GLU A 62 23.97 -5.55 5.97
CA GLU A 62 24.65 -5.34 4.69
C GLU A 62 25.21 -6.64 4.13
N ALA A 63 25.67 -7.57 4.99
CA ALA A 63 26.14 -8.89 4.58
C ALA A 63 25.04 -9.71 3.88
N TYR A 64 23.80 -9.67 4.38
CA TYR A 64 22.68 -10.36 3.74
C TYR A 64 22.36 -9.75 2.37
N ARG A 65 22.33 -8.41 2.31
CA ARG A 65 22.14 -7.68 1.05
C ARG A 65 23.22 -8.05 0.03
N GLU A 66 24.48 -8.06 0.44
CA GLU A 66 25.60 -8.41 -0.44
C GLU A 66 25.52 -9.87 -0.92
N ALA A 67 25.06 -10.80 -0.08
CA ALA A 67 24.83 -12.19 -0.50
C ALA A 67 23.78 -12.30 -1.61
N GLN A 68 22.71 -11.50 -1.56
CA GLN A 68 21.70 -11.44 -2.64
C GLN A 68 22.26 -10.83 -3.92
N PHE A 69 23.10 -9.80 -3.81
CA PHE A 69 23.74 -9.19 -4.97
C PHE A 69 24.87 -10.02 -5.57
N ALA A 70 25.56 -10.83 -4.77
CA ALA A 70 26.47 -11.86 -5.26
C ALA A 70 25.73 -12.90 -6.09
N LEU A 71 24.62 -13.43 -5.57
CA LEU A 71 23.74 -14.34 -6.31
C LEU A 71 23.22 -13.70 -7.60
N PHE A 72 22.87 -12.41 -7.58
CA PHE A 72 22.48 -11.68 -8.78
C PHE A 72 23.60 -11.72 -9.83
N ARG A 73 24.83 -11.35 -9.44
CA ARG A 73 25.96 -11.29 -10.37
C ARG A 73 26.28 -12.66 -10.95
N ASP A 74 26.18 -13.71 -10.14
CA ASP A 74 26.40 -15.10 -10.58
C ASP A 74 25.37 -15.53 -11.63
N ILE A 75 24.08 -15.24 -11.40
CA ILE A 75 23.00 -15.59 -12.33
C ILE A 75 23.00 -14.69 -13.56
N ALA A 76 22.96 -13.36 -13.37
CA ALA A 76 22.80 -12.39 -14.44
C ALA A 76 24.08 -12.19 -15.28
N GLY A 77 25.25 -12.60 -14.76
CA GLY A 77 26.55 -12.41 -15.39
C GLY A 77 26.96 -10.95 -15.56
N ARG A 78 26.36 -10.04 -14.78
CA ARG A 78 26.57 -8.59 -14.88
C ARG A 78 26.30 -7.88 -13.55
N ASP A 79 26.74 -6.64 -13.44
CA ASP A 79 26.48 -5.80 -12.27
C ASP A 79 25.00 -5.35 -12.22
N PRO A 80 24.36 -5.28 -11.03
CA PRO A 80 23.00 -4.77 -10.88
C PRO A 80 22.79 -3.36 -11.42
N ALA A 81 23.79 -2.48 -11.32
CA ALA A 81 23.72 -1.12 -11.87
C ALA A 81 23.71 -1.10 -13.40
N MET A 82 24.10 -2.21 -14.04
CA MET A 82 24.08 -2.42 -15.49
C MET A 82 22.84 -3.22 -15.95
N GLY A 83 21.91 -3.51 -15.04
CA GLY A 83 20.63 -4.16 -15.35
C GLY A 83 19.72 -3.26 -16.18
N THR A 84 18.84 -3.85 -16.99
CA THR A 84 17.89 -3.04 -17.77
C THR A 84 16.80 -2.46 -16.88
N GLU A 85 16.52 -1.18 -17.06
CA GLU A 85 15.31 -0.54 -16.54
C GLU A 85 14.14 -0.64 -17.53
N ALA A 86 14.38 -1.22 -18.73
CA ALA A 86 13.37 -1.36 -19.76
C ALA A 86 12.13 -2.11 -19.24
N SER A 87 10.98 -1.47 -19.42
CA SER A 87 9.70 -2.09 -19.13
C SER A 87 9.39 -3.15 -20.20
N PRO A 88 8.71 -4.25 -19.84
CA PRO A 88 8.25 -5.21 -20.84
C PRO A 88 7.39 -4.50 -21.89
N PRO A 89 7.41 -4.98 -23.14
CA PRO A 89 6.61 -4.38 -24.20
C PRO A 89 5.13 -4.35 -23.81
N HIS A 90 4.44 -3.33 -24.33
CA HIS A 90 3.01 -3.16 -24.11
C HIS A 90 2.25 -4.45 -24.46
N ARG A 91 1.64 -5.07 -23.45
CA ARG A 91 0.75 -6.22 -23.65
C ARG A 91 -0.65 -5.70 -24.00
N PRO A 92 -1.28 -6.14 -25.10
CA PRO A 92 -2.68 -5.84 -25.37
C PRO A 92 -3.57 -6.27 -24.20
N LEU A 93 -4.79 -5.72 -24.14
CA LEU A 93 -5.79 -6.21 -23.19
C LEU A 93 -5.98 -7.72 -23.38
N PRO A 94 -6.27 -8.47 -22.30
CA PRO A 94 -6.55 -9.90 -22.43
C PRO A 94 -7.66 -10.13 -23.47
N GLU A 95 -7.45 -11.08 -24.38
CA GLU A 95 -8.44 -11.45 -25.40
C GLU A 95 -9.59 -12.29 -24.80
N ASP A 96 -9.38 -12.82 -23.59
CA ASP A 96 -10.33 -13.61 -22.82
C ASP A 96 -11.11 -12.75 -21.82
N SER A 97 -12.44 -12.95 -21.78
CA SER A 97 -13.36 -12.22 -20.91
C SER A 97 -13.09 -12.45 -19.41
N THR A 98 -12.60 -13.63 -19.04
CA THR A 98 -12.27 -13.99 -17.66
C THR A 98 -11.09 -13.18 -17.16
N ALA A 99 -9.94 -13.23 -17.85
CA ALA A 99 -8.75 -12.45 -17.49
C ALA A 99 -9.00 -10.94 -17.54
N LEU A 100 -9.81 -10.45 -18.49
CA LEU A 100 -10.23 -9.05 -18.49
C LEU A 100 -11.07 -8.71 -17.26
N GLY A 101 -12.05 -9.56 -16.91
CA GLY A 101 -12.88 -9.42 -15.73
C GLY A 101 -12.08 -9.40 -14.43
N GLU A 102 -11.17 -10.36 -14.26
CA GLU A 102 -10.26 -10.45 -13.12
C GLU A 102 -9.39 -9.19 -13.00
N ARG A 103 -8.80 -8.71 -14.10
CA ARG A 103 -7.99 -7.46 -14.08
C ARG A 103 -8.81 -6.26 -13.62
N LEU A 104 -10.05 -6.12 -14.10
CA LEU A 104 -10.95 -5.02 -13.72
C LEU A 104 -11.40 -5.14 -12.26
N MET A 105 -11.71 -6.35 -11.79
CA MET A 105 -12.05 -6.60 -10.38
C MET A 105 -10.88 -6.31 -9.44
N ALA A 106 -9.67 -6.72 -9.82
CA ALA A 106 -8.44 -6.45 -9.05
C ALA A 106 -8.19 -4.94 -8.94
N LEU A 107 -8.28 -4.22 -10.06
CA LEU A 107 -8.14 -2.76 -10.09
C LEU A 107 -9.22 -2.07 -9.26
N GLY A 108 -10.49 -2.46 -9.41
CA GLY A 108 -11.60 -1.91 -8.64
C GLY A 108 -11.45 -2.14 -7.15
N TRP A 109 -11.02 -3.34 -6.75
CA TRP A 109 -10.73 -3.66 -5.35
C TRP A 109 -9.57 -2.84 -4.81
N LEU A 110 -8.47 -2.69 -5.57
CA LEU A 110 -7.33 -1.85 -5.17
C LEU A 110 -7.76 -0.41 -4.91
N ILE A 111 -8.49 0.21 -5.84
CA ILE A 111 -8.96 1.61 -5.70
C ILE A 111 -9.86 1.75 -4.47
N ARG A 112 -10.78 0.79 -4.27
CA ARG A 112 -11.66 0.76 -3.09
C ARG A 112 -10.87 0.62 -1.79
N ALA A 113 -9.89 -0.28 -1.74
CA ALA A 113 -9.07 -0.53 -0.56
C ALA A 113 -8.17 0.68 -0.21
N MET A 114 -7.64 1.36 -1.23
CA MET A 114 -6.87 2.60 -1.02
C MET A 114 -7.75 3.72 -0.45
N ALA A 115 -9.03 3.79 -0.81
CA ALA A 115 -10.01 4.73 -0.27
C ALA A 115 -9.51 6.19 -0.26
N LEU A 116 -8.90 6.64 -1.35
CA LEU A 116 -8.35 8.00 -1.45
C LEU A 116 -9.44 9.03 -1.77
N PRO A 117 -9.38 10.23 -1.19
CA PRO A 117 -10.30 11.31 -1.53
C PRO A 117 -9.93 11.95 -2.89
N ARG A 118 -10.91 12.64 -3.50
CA ARG A 118 -10.64 13.59 -4.60
C ARG A 118 -9.59 14.61 -4.18
N GLY A 119 -8.70 14.98 -5.10
CA GLY A 119 -7.60 15.92 -4.85
C GLY A 119 -6.41 15.34 -4.08
N ALA A 120 -6.44 14.06 -3.68
CA ALA A 120 -5.26 13.42 -3.09
C ALA A 120 -4.08 13.43 -4.06
N ARG A 121 -2.88 13.78 -3.58
CA ARG A 121 -1.64 13.70 -4.35
C ARG A 121 -1.07 12.30 -4.19
N VAL A 122 -0.90 11.62 -5.31
CA VAL A 122 -0.45 10.25 -5.38
C VAL A 122 0.81 10.18 -6.21
N VAL A 123 1.85 9.53 -5.67
CA VAL A 123 3.01 9.12 -6.47
C VAL A 123 2.95 7.61 -6.67
N THR A 124 3.15 7.16 -7.91
CA THR A 124 3.31 5.75 -8.25
C THR A 124 4.64 5.49 -8.91
N PHE A 125 5.30 4.40 -8.51
CA PHE A 125 6.58 3.97 -9.10
C PHE A 125 6.34 2.80 -10.04
N GLY A 126 6.84 2.92 -11.27
CA GLY A 126 6.79 1.85 -12.27
C GLY A 126 5.36 1.39 -12.57
N ALA A 127 4.51 2.30 -13.05
CA ALA A 127 3.06 2.08 -13.17
C ALA A 127 2.66 1.02 -14.21
N GLY A 128 3.63 0.39 -14.89
CA GLY A 128 3.39 -0.61 -15.92
C GLY A 128 2.51 -0.05 -17.02
N GLN A 129 1.31 -0.60 -17.17
CA GLN A 129 0.32 -0.13 -18.14
C GLN A 129 -0.46 1.13 -17.69
N GLY A 130 -0.17 1.69 -16.52
CA GLY A 130 -0.82 2.91 -16.06
C GLY A 130 -2.30 2.76 -15.66
N ASP A 131 -2.86 1.54 -15.60
CA ASP A 131 -4.27 1.31 -15.26
C ASP A 131 -4.66 1.98 -13.93
N ALA A 132 -3.87 1.74 -12.88
CA ALA A 132 -4.08 2.33 -11.56
C ALA A 132 -3.88 3.85 -11.59
N ALA A 133 -2.84 4.34 -12.27
CA ALA A 133 -2.56 5.77 -12.39
C ALA A 133 -3.71 6.53 -13.08
N ILE A 134 -4.19 6.00 -14.20
CA ILE A 134 -5.31 6.56 -14.96
C ILE A 134 -6.60 6.50 -14.15
N ALA A 135 -6.89 5.38 -13.49
CA ALA A 135 -8.10 5.25 -12.67
C ALA A 135 -8.11 6.22 -11.48
N LEU A 136 -6.96 6.44 -10.83
CA LEU A 136 -6.82 7.44 -9.76
C LEU A 136 -6.93 8.87 -10.32
N ALA A 137 -6.38 9.15 -11.50
CA ALA A 137 -6.57 10.45 -12.15
C ALA A 137 -8.05 10.70 -12.50
N ARG A 138 -8.79 9.67 -12.96
CA ARG A 138 -10.25 9.72 -13.17
C ARG A 138 -11.02 9.98 -11.88
N LEU A 139 -10.58 9.37 -10.77
CA LEU A 139 -11.12 9.65 -9.45
C LEU A 139 -10.92 11.12 -9.05
N GLY A 140 -9.99 11.84 -9.70
CA GLY A 140 -9.68 13.25 -9.46
C GLY A 140 -8.48 13.45 -8.54
N CYS A 141 -7.61 12.45 -8.40
CA CYS A 141 -6.33 12.58 -7.71
C CYS A 141 -5.30 13.30 -8.58
N GLU A 142 -4.35 13.98 -7.96
CA GLU A 142 -3.15 14.51 -8.63
C GLU A 142 -2.10 13.40 -8.70
N VAL A 143 -1.95 12.77 -9.86
CA VAL A 143 -1.11 11.58 -10.01
C VAL A 143 0.23 11.91 -10.66
N ILE A 144 1.31 11.55 -9.97
CA ILE A 144 2.67 11.50 -10.53
C ILE A 144 3.04 10.04 -10.78
N VAL A 145 3.52 9.75 -11.98
CA VAL A 145 4.11 8.45 -12.33
C VAL A 145 5.62 8.62 -12.48
N VAL A 146 6.39 7.95 -11.63
CA VAL A 146 7.84 7.84 -11.74
C VAL A 146 8.16 6.56 -12.48
N GLU A 147 8.69 6.68 -13.70
CA GLU A 147 9.00 5.56 -14.58
C GLU A 147 10.45 5.67 -15.06
N ALA A 148 11.19 4.58 -14.99
CA ALA A 148 12.60 4.57 -15.32
C ALA A 148 12.81 4.44 -16.85
N ASP A 149 11.93 3.70 -17.52
CA ASP A 149 12.00 3.43 -18.95
C ASP A 149 11.48 4.59 -19.83
N PRO A 150 12.34 5.30 -20.60
CA PRO A 150 11.92 6.48 -21.36
C PRO A 150 10.81 6.21 -22.41
N PRO A 151 10.85 5.11 -23.19
CA PRO A 151 9.73 4.67 -24.03
C PRO A 151 8.41 4.53 -23.26
N ALA A 152 8.42 3.90 -22.09
CA ALA A 152 7.24 3.75 -21.24
C ALA A 152 6.71 5.11 -20.76
N CYS A 153 7.58 6.08 -20.45
CA CYS A 153 7.14 7.44 -20.11
C CYS A 153 6.32 8.08 -21.25
N GLY A 154 6.82 7.99 -22.48
CA GLY A 154 6.13 8.53 -23.66
C GLY A 154 4.79 7.85 -23.92
N TRP A 155 4.72 6.54 -23.69
CA TRP A 155 3.50 5.75 -23.82
C TRP A 155 2.46 6.10 -22.76
N LEU A 156 2.85 6.20 -21.48
CA LEU A 156 1.96 6.57 -20.37
C LEU A 156 1.28 7.92 -20.63
N ARG A 157 2.03 8.93 -21.11
CA ARG A 157 1.49 10.24 -21.47
C ARG A 157 0.44 10.15 -22.58
N ARG A 158 0.72 9.38 -23.65
CA ARG A 158 -0.24 9.18 -24.74
C ARG A 158 -1.52 8.49 -24.26
N ARG A 159 -1.38 7.47 -23.42
CA ARG A 159 -2.53 6.74 -22.88
C ARG A 159 -3.39 7.62 -21.98
N ALA A 160 -2.79 8.40 -21.09
CA ALA A 160 -3.53 9.34 -20.26
C ALA A 160 -4.32 10.37 -21.11
N ALA A 161 -3.69 10.91 -22.15
CA ALA A 161 -4.35 11.82 -23.10
C ALA A 161 -5.53 11.14 -23.83
N GLN A 162 -5.39 9.88 -24.26
CA GLN A 162 -6.47 9.12 -24.88
C GLN A 162 -7.66 8.89 -23.93
N GLU A 163 -7.38 8.72 -22.64
CA GLU A 163 -8.39 8.51 -21.61
C GLU A 163 -8.97 9.82 -21.05
N GLY A 164 -8.50 10.97 -21.56
CA GLY A 164 -8.96 12.31 -21.17
C GLY A 164 -8.57 12.72 -19.75
N VAL A 165 -7.45 12.20 -19.23
CA VAL A 165 -6.96 12.51 -17.88
C VAL A 165 -5.53 13.04 -17.89
N GLU A 166 -5.20 13.83 -16.87
CA GLU A 166 -3.86 14.36 -16.66
C GLU A 166 -3.10 13.49 -15.66
N ILE A 167 -1.88 13.09 -16.03
CA ILE A 167 -0.88 12.49 -15.13
C ILE A 167 0.48 13.15 -15.38
N ASP A 168 1.23 13.41 -14.32
CA ASP A 168 2.59 13.93 -14.39
C ASP A 168 3.58 12.76 -14.50
N VAL A 169 4.15 12.53 -15.69
CA VAL A 169 5.10 11.43 -15.90
C VAL A 169 6.53 11.95 -15.80
N VAL A 170 7.25 11.47 -14.79
CA VAL A 170 8.65 11.80 -14.52
C VAL A 170 9.53 10.61 -14.89
N GLN A 171 10.56 10.86 -15.69
CA GLN A 171 11.58 9.85 -15.94
C GLN A 171 12.50 9.74 -14.71
N GLY A 172 12.51 8.60 -14.04
CA GLY A 172 13.35 8.37 -12.88
C GLY A 172 13.07 7.05 -12.18
N GLY A 173 13.99 6.65 -11.30
CA GLY A 173 13.82 5.47 -10.44
C GLY A 173 13.27 5.81 -9.05
N PHE A 174 13.21 4.81 -8.18
CA PHE A 174 12.70 4.95 -6.80
C PHE A 174 13.39 6.05 -5.98
N ALA A 175 14.69 6.29 -6.20
CA ALA A 175 15.46 7.31 -5.49
C ALA A 175 14.98 8.75 -5.76
N TRP A 176 14.20 8.99 -6.83
CA TRP A 176 13.62 10.30 -7.14
C TRP A 176 12.85 10.89 -5.94
N VAL A 177 12.23 10.02 -5.13
CA VAL A 177 11.45 10.43 -3.96
C VAL A 177 12.27 11.20 -2.92
N GLU A 178 13.57 10.92 -2.79
CA GLU A 178 14.46 11.55 -1.80
C GLU A 178 14.71 13.04 -2.11
N GLY A 179 14.60 13.44 -3.38
CA GLY A 179 14.88 14.80 -3.85
C GLY A 179 13.66 15.57 -4.35
N CYS A 180 12.47 14.97 -4.36
CA CYS A 180 11.30 15.57 -5.02
C CYS A 180 10.76 16.83 -4.33
N GLY A 181 11.07 17.05 -3.04
CA GLY A 181 10.60 18.20 -2.26
C GLY A 181 9.08 18.27 -2.04
N ARG A 182 8.35 17.23 -2.45
CA ARG A 182 6.89 17.12 -2.38
C ARG A 182 6.48 16.13 -1.30
N ARG A 183 5.26 16.32 -0.77
CA ARG A 183 4.62 15.36 0.14
C ARG A 183 3.32 14.86 -0.48
N PHE A 184 3.05 13.58 -0.24
CA PHE A 184 1.94 12.85 -0.85
C PHE A 184 0.97 12.33 0.22
N GLU A 185 -0.31 12.27 -0.14
CA GLU A 185 -1.33 11.53 0.61
C GLU A 185 -1.21 10.03 0.37
N ALA A 186 -0.67 9.62 -0.80
CA ALA A 186 -0.41 8.22 -1.07
C ALA A 186 0.85 7.97 -1.91
N VAL A 187 1.54 6.89 -1.58
CA VAL A 187 2.53 6.24 -2.44
C VAL A 187 1.97 4.90 -2.89
N LEU A 188 2.02 4.59 -4.18
CA LEU A 188 1.59 3.30 -4.74
C LEU A 188 2.74 2.60 -5.48
N CYS A 189 3.17 1.46 -4.96
CA CYS A 189 3.92 0.47 -5.71
C CYS A 189 2.94 -0.64 -6.12
N HIS A 190 2.75 -0.84 -7.42
CA HIS A 190 1.85 -1.87 -7.96
C HIS A 190 2.66 -2.80 -8.85
N GLY A 191 3.06 -3.95 -8.32
CA GLY A 191 3.94 -4.89 -9.01
C GLY A 191 5.26 -4.24 -9.43
N SER A 192 5.83 -3.38 -8.58
CA SER A 192 7.04 -2.63 -8.91
C SER A 192 8.08 -2.60 -7.80
N PHE A 193 7.68 -2.67 -6.52
CA PHE A 193 8.59 -2.57 -5.39
C PHE A 193 9.67 -3.66 -5.40
N HIS A 194 9.35 -4.87 -5.86
CA HIS A 194 10.31 -5.96 -6.01
C HIS A 194 11.47 -5.69 -6.97
N ARG A 195 11.39 -4.64 -7.79
CA ARG A 195 12.49 -4.19 -8.67
C ARG A 195 13.44 -3.21 -7.98
N CYS A 196 13.10 -2.73 -6.79
CA CYS A 196 13.92 -1.77 -6.06
C CYS A 196 15.21 -2.44 -5.55
N ALA A 197 16.37 -1.89 -5.92
CA ALA A 197 17.67 -2.39 -5.48
C ALA A 197 17.95 -2.19 -3.98
N ASP A 198 17.27 -1.25 -3.33
CA ASP A 198 17.39 -1.05 -1.89
C ASP A 198 16.00 -0.89 -1.25
N PRO A 199 15.24 -2.00 -1.11
CA PRO A 199 13.87 -1.95 -0.63
C PRO A 199 13.82 -1.42 0.81
N LEU A 200 14.81 -1.75 1.65
CA LEU A 200 14.86 -1.31 3.04
C LEU A 200 15.12 0.20 3.17
N ARG A 201 16.00 0.78 2.35
CA ARG A 201 16.17 2.24 2.28
C ARG A 201 14.91 2.90 1.73
N LEU A 202 14.32 2.35 0.67
CA LEU A 202 13.09 2.88 0.08
C LEU A 202 11.98 3.00 1.14
N LEU A 203 11.74 1.94 1.92
CA LEU A 203 10.76 1.98 3.01
C LEU A 203 11.03 3.14 3.99
N ARG A 204 12.30 3.41 4.35
CA ARG A 204 12.63 4.52 5.27
C ARG A 204 12.34 5.89 4.66
N VAL A 205 12.67 6.09 3.37
CA VAL A 205 12.58 7.41 2.73
C VAL A 205 11.16 7.75 2.26
N LEU A 206 10.35 6.74 1.92
CA LEU A 206 8.94 6.93 1.60
C LEU A 206 8.19 7.64 2.74
N ARG A 207 8.59 7.40 3.99
CA ARG A 207 7.96 8.02 5.17
C ARG A 207 8.14 9.53 5.19
N ALA A 208 9.30 10.02 4.75
CA ALA A 208 9.58 11.45 4.70
C ALA A 208 8.79 12.15 3.58
N ALA A 209 8.44 11.42 2.53
CA ALA A 209 7.68 11.90 1.39
C ALA A 209 6.15 11.88 1.61
N LEU A 210 5.67 11.45 2.77
CA LEU A 210 4.24 11.47 3.09
C LEU A 210 3.87 12.68 3.96
N VAL A 211 2.60 13.09 3.84
CA VAL A 211 1.94 13.94 4.85
C VAL A 211 1.64 13.13 6.13
N PRO A 212 1.29 13.75 7.28
CA PRO A 212 1.01 13.04 8.54
C PRO A 212 -0.16 12.04 8.55
N GLU A 213 -0.93 11.94 7.47
CA GLU A 213 -1.98 10.93 7.25
C GLU A 213 -1.73 10.11 5.98
N GLY A 214 -0.56 10.32 5.36
CA GLY A 214 -0.21 9.69 4.12
C GLY A 214 0.05 8.20 4.32
N ARG A 215 -0.21 7.42 3.28
CA ARG A 215 -0.09 5.95 3.32
C ARG A 215 0.74 5.43 2.16
N ALA A 216 1.49 4.36 2.38
CA ALA A 216 2.17 3.64 1.31
C ALA A 216 1.45 2.31 1.03
N PHE A 217 1.25 2.01 -0.24
CA PHE A 217 0.53 0.84 -0.71
C PHE A 217 1.45 0.00 -1.58
N PHE A 218 1.57 -1.29 -1.24
CA PHE A 218 2.34 -2.29 -1.99
C PHE A 218 1.36 -3.35 -2.47
N ALA A 219 0.90 -3.20 -3.72
CA ALA A 219 -0.12 -4.02 -4.34
C ALA A 219 0.50 -4.99 -5.34
N ALA A 220 -0.01 -6.23 -5.41
CA ALA A 220 0.48 -7.27 -6.32
C ALA A 220 2.00 -7.50 -6.23
N GLU A 221 2.58 -7.28 -5.04
CA GLU A 221 3.99 -7.56 -4.79
C GLU A 221 4.17 -9.04 -4.43
N PRO A 222 5.31 -9.66 -4.77
CA PRO A 222 5.63 -11.05 -4.44
C PRO A 222 5.97 -11.20 -2.95
N VAL A 223 4.95 -11.00 -2.11
CA VAL A 223 4.99 -11.18 -0.67
C VAL A 223 4.08 -12.35 -0.31
N SER A 224 4.66 -13.46 0.18
CA SER A 224 3.91 -14.69 0.50
C SER A 224 4.39 -15.33 1.80
N PRO A 225 3.55 -16.09 2.51
CA PRO A 225 3.98 -16.77 3.73
C PRO A 225 5.01 -17.86 3.46
N ASP A 226 4.98 -18.46 2.26
CA ASP A 226 5.79 -19.61 1.87
C ASP A 226 7.07 -19.22 1.11
N PHE A 227 7.41 -17.92 1.01
CA PHE A 227 8.66 -17.51 0.38
C PHE A 227 9.86 -18.06 1.17
N PRO A 228 10.82 -18.76 0.51
CA PRO A 228 11.73 -19.68 1.21
C PRO A 228 12.87 -19.01 1.98
N MET A 229 12.95 -17.67 1.95
CA MET A 229 13.93 -16.86 2.66
C MET A 229 13.27 -15.57 3.15
N PRO A 230 13.83 -14.83 4.12
CA PRO A 230 13.24 -13.57 4.58
C PRO A 230 12.90 -12.58 3.45
N TRP A 231 13.87 -12.33 2.56
CA TRP A 231 13.69 -11.64 1.29
C TRP A 231 14.88 -11.96 0.38
N GLY A 232 14.72 -11.82 -0.94
CA GLY A 232 15.83 -12.10 -1.84
C GLY A 232 15.37 -12.38 -3.25
N LEU A 233 16.31 -12.74 -4.13
CA LEU A 233 15.98 -12.98 -5.54
C LEU A 233 14.96 -14.11 -5.65
N ARG A 234 13.93 -13.88 -6.47
CA ARG A 234 13.02 -14.93 -6.87
C ARG A 234 13.73 -15.87 -7.84
N LEU A 235 13.63 -17.16 -7.54
CA LEU A 235 14.33 -18.23 -8.24
C LEU A 235 13.38 -19.14 -9.02
N ASP A 236 12.15 -18.69 -9.29
CA ASP A 236 11.25 -19.33 -10.26
C ASP A 236 11.65 -18.99 -11.71
N GLY A 237 11.24 -19.83 -12.67
CA GLY A 237 11.66 -19.71 -14.07
C GLY A 237 11.40 -18.33 -14.70
N ALA A 238 10.26 -17.70 -14.41
CA ALA A 238 9.96 -16.35 -14.91
C ALA A 238 10.96 -15.30 -14.40
N SER A 239 11.27 -15.34 -13.12
CA SER A 239 12.23 -14.43 -12.48
C SER A 239 13.66 -14.70 -12.93
N LEU A 240 14.05 -15.97 -13.01
CA LEU A 240 15.36 -16.39 -13.51
C LEU A 240 15.58 -15.95 -14.96
N ARG A 241 14.56 -16.05 -15.82
CA ARG A 241 14.65 -15.55 -17.20
C ARG A 241 14.89 -14.05 -17.24
N ALA A 242 14.10 -13.27 -16.48
CA ALA A 242 14.27 -11.82 -16.40
C ALA A 242 15.64 -11.42 -15.86
N LEU A 243 16.13 -12.09 -14.82
CA LEU A 243 17.46 -11.89 -14.27
C LEU A 243 18.56 -12.22 -15.29
N ARG A 244 18.50 -13.40 -15.90
CA ARG A 244 19.55 -13.92 -16.79
C ARG A 244 19.64 -13.16 -18.11
N ARG A 245 18.51 -12.93 -18.78
CA ARG A 245 18.45 -12.27 -20.09
C ARG A 245 18.64 -10.76 -19.97
N GLU A 246 17.94 -10.14 -19.03
CA GLU A 246 17.73 -8.70 -19.01
C GLU A 246 18.47 -8.01 -17.85
N GLY A 247 18.97 -8.76 -16.88
CA GLY A 247 19.57 -8.20 -15.66
C GLY A 247 18.54 -7.50 -14.78
N ARG A 248 17.26 -7.87 -14.86
CA ARG A 248 16.20 -7.19 -14.12
C ARG A 248 16.06 -7.78 -12.72
N LEU A 249 16.20 -6.94 -11.69
CA LEU A 249 15.97 -7.34 -10.30
C LEU A 249 14.52 -7.80 -10.10
N ALA A 250 14.37 -8.92 -9.39
CA ALA A 250 13.07 -9.49 -9.04
C ALA A 250 13.15 -10.09 -7.63
N PHE A 251 12.94 -9.26 -6.62
CA PHE A 251 12.91 -9.72 -5.23
C PHE A 251 11.57 -10.37 -4.87
N GLY A 252 11.60 -11.29 -3.92
CA GLY A 252 10.44 -11.80 -3.21
C GLY A 252 10.63 -11.56 -1.72
N PHE A 253 9.53 -11.59 -0.96
CA PHE A 253 9.55 -11.36 0.47
C PHE A 253 8.68 -12.38 1.18
N ARG A 254 9.15 -12.88 2.32
CA ARG A 254 8.27 -13.61 3.23
C ARG A 254 7.42 -12.62 4.01
N GLU A 255 6.13 -12.92 4.19
CA GLU A 255 5.18 -12.01 4.84
C GLU A 255 5.64 -11.52 6.22
N ASP A 256 6.15 -12.41 7.07
CA ASP A 256 6.68 -12.08 8.40
C ASP A 256 7.85 -11.08 8.34
N SER A 257 8.71 -11.25 7.36
CA SER A 257 9.95 -10.51 7.17
C SER A 257 9.67 -9.16 6.52
N PHE A 258 8.68 -9.10 5.62
CA PHE A 258 8.17 -7.84 5.09
C PHE A 258 7.50 -6.99 6.18
N ALA A 259 6.68 -7.60 7.03
CA ALA A 259 6.09 -6.90 8.18
C ALA A 259 7.18 -6.36 9.14
N ARG A 260 8.24 -7.15 9.40
CA ARG A 260 9.39 -6.69 10.18
C ARG A 260 10.17 -5.56 9.50
N ALA A 261 10.32 -5.60 8.18
CA ALA A 261 10.98 -4.55 7.40
C ALA A 261 10.21 -3.23 7.50
N LEU A 262 8.89 -3.28 7.36
CA LEU A 262 7.98 -2.15 7.60
C LEU A 262 8.16 -1.61 9.03
N ALA A 263 8.08 -2.46 10.03
CA ALA A 263 8.25 -2.06 11.44
C ALA A 263 9.62 -1.41 11.71
N ALA A 264 10.70 -1.99 11.17
CA ALA A 264 12.06 -1.46 11.31
C ALA A 264 12.26 -0.10 10.61
N ALA A 265 11.51 0.16 9.53
CA ALA A 265 11.46 1.46 8.88
C ALA A 265 10.46 2.44 9.52
N GLY A 266 9.83 2.05 10.63
CA GLY A 266 8.91 2.88 11.41
C GLY A 266 7.51 2.95 10.83
N TRP A 267 7.06 1.89 10.18
CA TRP A 267 5.70 1.71 9.69
C TRP A 267 4.92 0.71 10.54
N GLU A 268 3.61 0.86 10.55
CA GLU A 268 2.66 -0.17 10.88
C GLU A 268 2.07 -0.72 9.58
N GLY A 269 2.34 -1.99 9.30
CA GLY A 269 1.89 -2.68 8.09
C GLY A 269 0.60 -3.47 8.33
N GLN A 270 -0.37 -3.31 7.44
CA GLN A 270 -1.59 -4.11 7.41
C GLN A 270 -1.73 -4.80 6.06
N ARG A 271 -1.99 -6.10 6.10
CA ARG A 271 -2.25 -6.91 4.92
C ARG A 271 -3.75 -7.02 4.69
N SER A 272 -4.15 -6.87 3.44
CA SER A 272 -5.48 -7.22 2.93
C SER A 272 -5.33 -8.11 1.71
N ALA A 273 -6.28 -9.00 1.48
CA ALA A 273 -6.31 -9.82 0.28
C ALA A 273 -7.72 -9.87 -0.30
N CYS A 274 -7.79 -9.88 -1.62
CA CYS A 274 -8.93 -10.31 -2.40
C CYS A 274 -8.70 -11.78 -2.76
N ALA A 275 -9.67 -12.66 -2.45
CA ALA A 275 -9.56 -14.08 -2.79
C ALA A 275 -9.85 -14.32 -4.28
N ASP A 276 -10.73 -13.50 -4.87
CA ASP A 276 -11.15 -13.60 -6.26
C ASP A 276 -11.44 -12.19 -6.82
N PRO A 277 -10.55 -11.65 -7.68
CA PRO A 277 -9.28 -12.23 -8.13
C PRO A 277 -8.25 -12.24 -7.01
N ALA A 278 -7.29 -13.16 -7.07
CA ALA A 278 -6.21 -13.26 -6.09
C ALA A 278 -5.29 -12.03 -6.15
N LEU A 279 -5.48 -11.09 -5.23
CA LEU A 279 -4.67 -9.88 -5.11
C LEU A 279 -4.33 -9.62 -3.64
N THR A 280 -3.06 -9.35 -3.37
CA THR A 280 -2.58 -8.91 -2.07
C THR A 280 -2.29 -7.41 -2.08
N LEU A 281 -2.62 -6.76 -0.96
CA LEU A 281 -2.29 -5.37 -0.69
C LEU A 281 -1.68 -5.28 0.70
N TRP A 282 -0.49 -4.70 0.77
CA TRP A 282 0.08 -4.22 2.02
C TRP A 282 -0.07 -2.72 2.09
N GLU A 283 -0.77 -2.26 3.12
CA GLU A 283 -0.91 -0.86 3.46
C GLU A 283 0.02 -0.55 4.64
N ALA A 284 0.93 0.40 4.46
CA ALA A 284 1.87 0.85 5.47
C ALA A 284 1.52 2.28 5.92
N ARG A 285 1.34 2.44 7.23
CA ARG A 285 1.10 3.73 7.90
C ARG A 285 2.29 4.11 8.76
N PRO A 286 2.73 5.37 8.83
CA PRO A 286 3.81 5.73 9.74
C PRO A 286 3.41 5.45 11.19
N ARG A 287 4.29 4.82 11.96
CA ARG A 287 3.99 4.42 13.35
C ARG A 287 3.78 5.64 14.23
N GLY A 288 2.76 5.58 15.10
CA GLY A 288 2.43 6.66 16.03
C GLY A 288 1.72 7.86 15.40
N GLN A 289 1.45 7.84 14.09
CA GLN A 289 0.54 8.79 13.48
C GLN A 289 -0.91 8.34 13.69
N PRO A 290 -1.86 9.29 13.81
CA PRO A 290 -3.26 8.94 13.81
C PRO A 290 -3.62 8.25 12.50
N VAL A 291 -4.39 7.16 12.60
CA VAL A 291 -5.03 6.48 11.47
C VAL A 291 -5.99 7.44 10.74
N PHE A 292 -6.44 8.48 11.44
CA PHE A 292 -7.27 9.54 10.91
C PHE A 292 -7.06 10.85 11.68
N LEU A 293 -6.89 11.96 10.98
CA LEU A 293 -6.91 13.30 11.57
C LEU A 293 -7.86 14.19 10.76
N ALA A 294 -8.85 14.79 11.42
CA ALA A 294 -9.64 15.87 10.82
C ALA A 294 -9.49 17.12 11.65
N ARG A 295 -9.04 18.19 11.00
CA ARG A 295 -9.06 19.54 11.59
C ARG A 295 -10.47 20.10 11.54
N ALA A 296 -10.77 21.11 12.35
CA ALA A 296 -12.08 21.73 12.43
C ALA A 296 -12.69 22.22 11.09
N GLY A 297 -11.86 22.53 10.09
CA GLY A 297 -12.31 22.92 8.75
C GLY A 297 -12.54 21.74 7.78
N ASP A 298 -12.31 20.50 8.22
CA ASP A 298 -12.52 19.32 7.40
C ASP A 298 -14.01 19.11 7.14
N PRO A 299 -14.46 18.97 5.87
CA PRO A 299 -15.87 18.84 5.52
C PRO A 299 -16.54 17.57 6.08
N ARG A 300 -15.75 16.60 6.56
CA ARG A 300 -16.24 15.38 7.21
C ARG A 300 -16.62 15.63 8.66
N LEU A 301 -16.10 16.68 9.30
CA LEU A 301 -16.53 17.10 10.62
C LEU A 301 -17.65 18.12 10.50
N ARG A 302 -18.71 17.92 11.27
CA ARG A 302 -19.91 18.75 11.25
C ARG A 302 -20.31 19.11 12.67
N SER A 303 -21.08 20.19 12.79
CA SER A 303 -21.58 20.69 14.06
C SER A 303 -22.97 21.29 13.85
N LEU A 304 -23.85 21.15 14.84
CA LEU A 304 -25.16 21.81 14.83
C LEU A 304 -25.19 23.07 15.70
N VAL A 305 -24.42 23.08 16.80
CA VAL A 305 -24.39 24.19 17.76
C VAL A 305 -23.05 24.94 17.78
N GLY A 306 -22.01 24.38 17.16
CA GLY A 306 -20.70 24.99 17.07
C GLY A 306 -20.51 25.81 15.81
N ARG A 307 -19.69 26.87 15.90
CA ARG A 307 -19.35 27.76 14.78
C ARG A 307 -17.87 27.63 14.39
N PRO A 308 -17.53 27.63 13.09
CA PRO A 308 -16.13 27.63 12.67
C PRO A 308 -15.46 28.97 13.01
N GLU A 309 -14.33 28.93 13.73
CA GLU A 309 -13.56 30.12 14.10
C GLU A 309 -12.05 29.82 14.19
N ARG A 310 -11.25 30.51 13.35
CA ARG A 310 -9.77 30.47 13.35
C ARG A 310 -9.18 29.05 13.36
N GLY A 311 -9.81 28.10 12.65
CA GLY A 311 -9.36 26.70 12.62
C GLY A 311 -9.81 25.84 13.80
N ALA A 312 -10.86 26.25 14.54
CA ALA A 312 -11.57 25.41 15.51
C ALA A 312 -13.09 25.46 15.28
N ILE A 313 -13.81 24.49 15.83
CA ILE A 313 -15.26 24.55 16.05
C ILE A 313 -15.45 25.10 17.47
N LEU A 314 -15.96 26.33 17.57
CA LEU A 314 -16.23 26.98 18.85
C LEU A 314 -17.62 26.61 19.36
N LEU A 315 -17.67 26.11 20.59
CA LEU A 315 -18.86 25.79 21.36
C LEU A 315 -18.98 26.86 22.46
N ASP A 316 -20.08 27.62 22.50
CA ASP A 316 -20.20 28.82 23.34
C ASP A 316 -21.26 28.73 24.46
N GLY A 317 -21.71 27.51 24.77
CA GLY A 317 -22.66 27.23 25.86
C GLY A 317 -24.04 26.77 25.38
N GLN A 318 -24.30 26.70 24.07
CA GLN A 318 -25.55 26.16 23.56
C GLN A 318 -25.59 24.62 23.67
N ALA A 319 -26.69 24.08 24.23
CA ALA A 319 -26.90 22.64 24.31
C ALA A 319 -27.20 22.02 22.93
N GLY A 320 -26.69 20.81 22.67
CA GLY A 320 -26.95 20.05 21.45
C GLY A 320 -25.70 19.37 20.86
N THR A 321 -25.74 19.02 19.59
CA THR A 321 -24.63 18.31 18.92
C THR A 321 -23.49 19.28 18.57
N GLY A 322 -22.46 19.29 19.42
CA GLY A 322 -21.28 20.13 19.26
C GLY A 322 -20.33 19.66 18.17
N LEU A 323 -20.23 18.35 17.94
CA LEU A 323 -19.43 17.78 16.86
C LEU A 323 -19.95 16.39 16.48
N TYR A 324 -19.87 16.05 15.20
CA TYR A 324 -20.06 14.69 14.70
C TYR A 324 -19.34 14.47 13.36
N GLY A 325 -19.12 13.20 12.97
CA GLY A 325 -18.24 12.81 11.86
C GLY A 325 -16.99 12.08 12.38
N PRO A 326 -16.10 11.54 11.53
CA PRO A 326 -15.94 11.82 10.10
C PRO A 326 -16.59 10.83 9.13
N TYR A 327 -17.30 9.81 9.61
CA TYR A 327 -17.89 8.75 8.78
C TYR A 327 -16.88 7.93 7.97
N ILE A 328 -15.79 7.51 8.61
CA ILE A 328 -14.74 6.70 7.97
C ILE A 328 -14.92 5.21 8.24
N THR A 329 -14.40 4.37 7.36
CA THR A 329 -14.31 2.93 7.63
C THR A 329 -12.99 2.61 8.32
N LEU A 330 -13.05 1.93 9.46
CA LEU A 330 -11.88 1.45 10.19
C LEU A 330 -11.83 -0.08 10.17
N PRO A 331 -10.66 -0.70 9.93
CA PRO A 331 -10.50 -2.15 10.07
C PRO A 331 -10.76 -2.64 11.50
N ALA A 332 -10.94 -3.95 11.67
CA ALA A 332 -10.94 -4.58 12.98
C ALA A 332 -9.67 -4.22 13.78
N GLY A 333 -9.84 -3.96 15.07
CA GLY A 333 -8.74 -3.57 15.96
C GLY A 333 -9.19 -2.70 17.12
N THR A 334 -8.20 -2.28 17.89
CA THR A 334 -8.35 -1.37 19.03
C THR A 334 -7.79 0.00 18.67
N TYR A 335 -8.51 1.04 19.08
CA TYR A 335 -8.23 2.41 18.71
C TYR A 335 -8.48 3.34 19.90
N LEU A 336 -7.99 4.57 19.78
CA LEU A 336 -8.24 5.66 20.70
C LEU A 336 -8.67 6.88 19.90
N ALA A 337 -9.92 7.31 20.07
CA ALA A 337 -10.41 8.57 19.53
C ALA A 337 -9.96 9.71 20.45
N ARG A 338 -9.45 10.82 19.91
CA ARG A 338 -9.02 11.99 20.67
C ARG A 338 -9.68 13.23 20.10
N LEU A 339 -10.38 13.97 20.94
CA LEU A 339 -10.93 15.28 20.61
C LEU A 339 -9.98 16.36 21.16
N ARG A 340 -9.22 17.02 20.27
CA ARG A 340 -8.21 18.02 20.61
C ARG A 340 -8.84 19.38 20.85
N LEU A 341 -8.52 20.00 21.98
CA LEU A 341 -8.97 21.34 22.32
C LEU A 341 -7.86 22.37 22.10
N ARG A 342 -8.25 23.56 21.67
CA ARG A 342 -7.36 24.73 21.57
C ARG A 342 -6.84 25.07 22.97
N ASP A 343 -5.55 25.38 23.03
CA ASP A 343 -4.80 25.68 24.27
C ASP A 343 -4.73 24.50 25.28
N GLY A 344 -5.18 23.31 24.91
CA GLY A 344 -5.17 22.10 25.75
C GLY A 344 -5.98 22.21 27.05
N GLY A 345 -6.72 23.31 27.24
CA GLY A 345 -7.53 23.56 28.42
C GLY A 345 -8.80 22.70 28.42
N PRO A 346 -9.32 22.33 29.60
CA PRO A 346 -10.58 21.60 29.67
C PRO A 346 -11.73 22.46 29.16
N GLY A 347 -12.68 21.82 28.46
CA GLY A 347 -13.97 22.44 28.21
C GLY A 347 -14.64 22.80 29.54
N LEU A 348 -15.31 23.94 29.60
CA LEU A 348 -16.05 24.38 30.78
C LEU A 348 -17.49 23.87 30.69
N GLY A 349 -17.97 23.11 31.66
CA GLY A 349 -19.33 22.57 31.69
C GLY A 349 -19.38 21.06 31.41
N ARG A 350 -20.58 20.54 31.16
CA ARG A 350 -20.81 19.10 30.94
C ARG A 350 -21.05 18.77 29.47
N ALA A 351 -20.54 17.61 29.06
CA ALA A 351 -20.81 17.05 27.74
C ALA A 351 -20.73 15.51 27.79
N SER A 352 -21.19 14.84 26.74
CA SER A 352 -20.88 13.44 26.48
C SER A 352 -20.16 13.29 25.15
N MET A 353 -19.19 12.38 25.12
CA MET A 353 -18.47 12.00 23.93
C MET A 353 -18.70 10.51 23.67
N ASP A 354 -19.02 10.15 22.44
CA ASP A 354 -19.09 8.76 22.03
C ASP A 354 -18.37 8.52 20.70
N VAL A 355 -18.11 7.24 20.43
CA VAL A 355 -17.68 6.74 19.13
C VAL A 355 -18.73 5.75 18.68
N ALA A 356 -19.29 5.96 17.49
CA ALA A 356 -20.32 5.10 16.91
C ALA A 356 -19.96 4.68 15.49
N CYS A 357 -20.50 3.56 15.00
CA CYS A 357 -20.41 3.11 13.62
C CYS A 357 -21.79 2.90 13.01
N ASP A 358 -21.82 2.58 11.71
CA ASP A 358 -23.05 2.40 10.94
C ASP A 358 -23.98 3.61 11.00
N THR A 359 -23.38 4.81 10.93
CA THR A 359 -24.10 6.10 11.01
C THR A 359 -24.89 6.23 12.32
N GLY A 360 -24.20 5.98 13.43
CA GLY A 360 -24.75 6.18 14.77
C GLY A 360 -25.62 5.03 15.29
N ARG A 361 -25.79 3.95 14.52
CA ARG A 361 -26.63 2.79 14.89
C ARG A 361 -25.99 1.91 15.97
N HIS A 362 -24.67 1.89 16.04
CA HIS A 362 -23.93 1.06 16.98
C HIS A 362 -22.90 1.90 17.74
N ILE A 363 -23.12 2.07 19.05
CA ILE A 363 -22.16 2.74 19.93
C ILE A 363 -21.02 1.77 20.25
N LEU A 364 -19.79 2.17 19.98
CA LEU A 364 -18.57 1.40 20.23
C LEU A 364 -17.96 1.74 21.60
N ALA A 365 -18.08 2.99 22.01
CA ALA A 365 -17.66 3.47 23.33
C ALA A 365 -18.34 4.81 23.66
N GLU A 366 -18.49 5.13 24.94
CA GLU A 366 -18.98 6.42 25.41
C GLU A 366 -18.24 6.86 26.68
N ARG A 367 -18.09 8.17 26.87
CA ARG A 367 -17.62 8.78 28.13
C ARG A 367 -18.38 10.07 28.41
N ARG A 368 -18.58 10.36 29.70
CA ARG A 368 -19.02 11.68 30.15
C ARG A 368 -17.82 12.60 30.33
N ILE A 369 -18.03 13.88 30.07
CA ILE A 369 -17.08 14.97 30.29
C ILE A 369 -17.68 15.82 31.39
N GLU A 370 -17.00 15.85 32.54
CA GLU A 370 -17.41 16.62 33.72
C GLU A 370 -16.50 17.85 33.90
N PRO A 371 -16.99 18.94 34.52
CA PRO A 371 -16.26 20.20 34.63
C PRO A 371 -14.91 20.10 35.36
N ASP A 372 -14.79 19.16 36.31
CA ASP A 372 -13.63 18.98 37.19
C ASP A 372 -12.67 17.88 36.72
N LEU A 373 -13.09 17.09 35.71
CA LEU A 373 -12.25 16.10 35.05
C LEU A 373 -11.70 16.74 33.79
N GLY A 374 -10.50 17.31 33.92
CA GLY A 374 -9.84 17.97 32.82
C GLY A 374 -9.64 17.07 31.60
N ALA A 375 -9.29 17.66 30.47
CA ALA A 375 -8.75 16.90 29.35
C ALA A 375 -7.55 16.05 29.83
N ASP A 376 -7.26 14.94 29.14
CA ASP A 376 -6.10 14.11 29.46
C ASP A 376 -4.81 14.96 29.39
N ALA A 377 -3.69 14.49 29.96
CA ALA A 377 -2.45 15.28 30.12
C ALA A 377 -1.93 16.00 28.85
N ASP A 378 -2.37 15.56 27.68
CA ASP A 378 -2.06 16.13 26.36
C ASP A 378 -3.12 17.12 25.81
N GLY A 379 -4.06 17.59 26.64
CA GLY A 379 -5.08 18.56 26.25
C GLY A 379 -6.17 18.03 25.31
N ALA A 380 -6.48 16.74 25.38
CA ALA A 380 -7.51 16.09 24.57
C ALA A 380 -8.47 15.26 25.43
N TYR A 381 -9.72 15.09 24.98
CA TYR A 381 -10.57 14.02 25.50
C TYR A 381 -10.31 12.74 24.71
N ALA A 382 -9.76 11.71 25.34
CA ALA A 382 -9.49 10.42 24.70
C ALA A 382 -10.52 9.32 25.05
N LEU A 383 -10.98 8.56 24.07
CA LEU A 383 -11.97 7.51 24.25
C LEU A 383 -11.49 6.23 23.56
N PRO A 384 -11.03 5.21 24.33
CA PRO A 384 -10.67 3.92 23.77
C PRO A 384 -11.90 3.23 23.19
N PHE A 385 -11.77 2.62 22.02
CA PHE A 385 -12.82 1.85 21.36
C PHE A 385 -12.22 0.75 20.49
N GLY A 386 -13.03 -0.20 20.03
CA GLY A 386 -12.55 -1.23 19.12
C GLY A 386 -13.62 -2.25 18.76
N ALA A 387 -13.33 -3.06 17.74
CA ALA A 387 -14.20 -4.16 17.34
C ALA A 387 -13.38 -5.29 16.69
N ALA A 388 -13.91 -6.52 16.78
CA ALA A 388 -13.34 -7.70 16.13
C ALA A 388 -13.63 -7.78 14.62
N ARG A 389 -14.45 -6.85 14.10
CA ARG A 389 -14.83 -6.76 12.68
C ARG A 389 -14.58 -5.34 12.17
N GLU A 390 -14.57 -5.19 10.85
CA GLU A 390 -14.55 -3.87 10.20
C GLU A 390 -15.71 -3.00 10.70
N MET A 391 -15.42 -1.71 10.95
CA MET A 391 -16.34 -0.71 11.47
C MET A 391 -16.59 0.32 10.36
N PRO A 392 -17.69 0.23 9.61
CA PRO A 392 -18.03 1.20 8.57
C PRO A 392 -18.62 2.47 9.17
N ALA A 393 -18.42 3.61 8.49
CA ALA A 393 -19.02 4.90 8.85
C ALA A 393 -18.85 5.29 10.34
N VAL A 394 -17.64 5.11 10.87
CA VAL A 394 -17.24 5.52 12.22
C VAL A 394 -17.32 7.03 12.35
N GLU A 395 -17.99 7.49 13.39
CA GLU A 395 -18.10 8.88 13.80
C GLU A 395 -17.74 9.03 15.28
N VAL A 396 -17.03 10.10 15.60
CA VAL A 396 -16.81 10.61 16.95
C VAL A 396 -17.81 11.73 17.16
N ARG A 397 -18.60 11.67 18.22
CA ARG A 397 -19.64 12.67 18.50
C ARG A 397 -19.45 13.31 19.85
N LEU A 398 -19.80 14.59 19.92
CA LEU A 398 -19.78 15.39 21.13
C LEU A 398 -21.15 16.03 21.31
N PHE A 399 -21.82 15.69 22.41
CA PHE A 399 -23.11 16.26 22.80
C PHE A 399 -22.90 17.17 23.99
N CYS A 400 -23.23 18.45 23.82
CA CYS A 400 -23.00 19.51 24.78
C CYS A 400 -24.25 19.72 25.63
N GLU A 401 -24.09 19.82 26.95
CA GLU A 401 -25.13 20.38 27.82
C GLU A 401 -25.07 21.91 27.80
N GLU A 402 -26.12 22.55 28.34
CA GLU A 402 -26.16 24.00 28.44
C GLU A 402 -25.01 24.51 29.32
N GLY A 403 -24.33 25.55 28.84
CA GLY A 403 -23.13 26.10 29.47
C GLY A 403 -21.81 25.44 29.03
N PHE A 404 -21.82 24.37 28.23
CA PHE A 404 -20.59 23.76 27.74
C PHE A 404 -19.83 24.66 26.76
N ARG A 405 -18.57 24.98 27.08
CA ARG A 405 -17.71 25.85 26.27
C ARG A 405 -16.38 25.18 25.96
N ALA A 406 -16.04 25.10 24.69
CA ALA A 406 -14.76 24.57 24.23
C ALA A 406 -14.45 25.05 22.81
N ALA A 407 -13.19 25.00 22.42
CA ALA A 407 -12.75 25.22 21.04
C ALA A 407 -12.11 23.93 20.53
N VAL A 408 -12.82 23.19 19.68
CA VAL A 408 -12.34 21.90 19.16
C VAL A 408 -11.49 22.13 17.92
N GLU A 409 -10.20 21.79 17.97
CA GLU A 409 -9.27 21.98 16.85
C GLU A 409 -9.24 20.79 15.90
N ALA A 410 -9.36 19.58 16.46
CA ALA A 410 -9.22 18.36 15.67
C ALA A 410 -9.89 17.15 16.33
N VAL A 411 -10.20 16.17 15.49
CA VAL A 411 -10.49 14.79 15.88
C VAL A 411 -9.39 13.91 15.34
N GLU A 412 -8.73 13.16 16.22
CA GLU A 412 -7.72 12.16 15.90
C GLU A 412 -8.27 10.77 16.23
N ILE A 413 -7.95 9.77 15.42
CA ILE A 413 -8.11 8.37 15.78
C ILE A 413 -6.76 7.73 15.62
N VAL A 414 -6.23 7.14 16.69
CA VAL A 414 -4.96 6.38 16.67
C VAL A 414 -5.25 4.91 16.91
N ARG A 415 -4.47 4.02 16.31
CA ARG A 415 -4.52 2.58 16.61
C ARG A 415 -3.67 2.30 17.84
N VAL A 416 -4.12 1.39 18.70
CA VAL A 416 -3.49 1.06 19.99
C VAL A 416 -3.00 -0.37 20.01
#